data_AF-A0A7G3UB25-F1
#
_entry.id   AF-A0A7G3UB25-F1
#
_cell.length_a   1.000
_cell.length_b   1.000
_cell.length_c   1.000
_cell.angle_alpha   90.00
_cell.angle_beta   90.00
_cell.angle_gamma   90.00
#
_symmetry.space_group_name_H-M   'P 1'
#
loop_
_entity.id
_entity.type
_entity.pdbx_description
1 polymer ?
#
loop_
_entity_poly.entity_id
_entity_poly.type
_entity_poly.pdbx_seq_one_letter_code
_entity_poly.pdbx_strand_id
1 'polypeptide(L)'
;MDETARAARADRAERPEERPATPRIPEAAQTAPASQAVPTAQAAPAAPGTAGCCGDPLSAGPLRPAAVTAPRSAPDRTHAVDPFEAPPRPRPPAGRPAARPGRDPLEPKAGRDTVRRHNLSLVLRAVRDAGETTRAGISARVGLTRAAISSLVEQLLEAGFLSESGKTFSGHAGRPGTVLKMARTGVAGLGVEINVDYVSVCVVDLAGTDRVRLVEHLDNRGGAPSRVLARAARIAARALASADEQELRPVGAALALPGLVSSGTVRSAPNLGWSRVLAESLFAEALTAQRPQRPALPVRAENEANLAALAELWFGGLGDARTFLYISGEIGVGGALVLGGELLRGAHGFAGEIGHAVVAPDGPECRCGSRGCLEQYAGQAALLRAAGLDESDGANAVSELAHRARTGDERSLLALARGGTMLGRVLSGAVNLFDPDAVVLGGIYRPLSPWLAPPASRELSARVVSGLWPAAASRLRAASPATDAVRGAAAMVVQDVLTDPLAYGTRTSAG
;
A
#
# COMPACT_ATOMS: atom_id res chain seq x y z
N MET A 1 26.45 -16.97 -67.25
CA MET A 1 27.33 -15.85 -66.89
C MET A 1 27.13 -15.56 -65.42
N ASP A 2 27.99 -15.91 -64.49
CA ASP A 2 29.05 -16.92 -64.48
C ASP A 2 29.17 -17.34 -63.00
N GLU A 3 29.33 -18.63 -62.80
CA GLU A 3 29.53 -19.28 -61.52
C GLU A 3 31.03 -19.52 -61.43
N THR A 4 31.79 -18.74 -60.65
CA THR A 4 33.08 -19.21 -60.10
C THR A 4 33.69 -18.23 -59.10
N ALA A 5 34.42 -18.81 -58.15
CA ALA A 5 35.35 -18.18 -57.21
C ALA A 5 34.84 -17.77 -55.81
N ARG A 6 34.23 -18.74 -55.12
CA ARG A 6 34.72 -19.11 -53.78
C ARG A 6 36.19 -19.51 -53.89
N ALA A 7 37.09 -18.82 -53.17
CA ALA A 7 38.20 -19.39 -52.38
C ALA A 7 39.35 -18.38 -52.21
N ALA A 8 39.39 -17.71 -51.06
CA ALA A 8 40.64 -17.38 -50.37
C ALA A 8 40.30 -17.11 -48.90
N ARG A 9 40.40 -18.18 -48.11
CA ARG A 9 40.56 -18.13 -46.66
C ARG A 9 41.88 -17.42 -46.34
N ALA A 10 41.90 -16.60 -45.29
CA ALA A 10 42.74 -16.82 -44.12
C ALA A 10 42.83 -15.54 -43.28
N ASP A 11 42.96 -15.74 -41.97
CA ASP A 11 43.55 -14.81 -41.02
C ASP A 11 42.66 -13.75 -40.34
N ARG A 12 41.96 -14.19 -39.28
CA ARG A 12 42.00 -13.44 -38.01
C ARG A 12 41.70 -14.36 -36.84
N ALA A 13 42.78 -14.95 -36.33
CA ALA A 13 42.80 -15.63 -35.04
C ALA A 13 42.64 -14.62 -33.89
N GLU A 14 41.83 -15.08 -32.94
CA GLU A 14 41.65 -14.74 -31.53
C GLU A 14 42.80 -13.94 -30.88
N ARG A 15 42.44 -12.79 -30.27
CA ARG A 15 43.19 -12.18 -29.16
C ARG A 15 42.37 -12.38 -27.88
N PRO A 16 42.94 -12.92 -26.79
CA PRO A 16 42.24 -13.03 -25.52
C PRO A 16 42.22 -11.68 -24.79
N GLU A 17 41.03 -11.21 -24.42
CA GLU A 17 40.86 -10.08 -23.50
C GLU A 17 41.18 -10.51 -22.06
N GLU A 18 42.16 -9.85 -21.46
CA GLU A 18 42.51 -9.95 -20.04
C GLU A 18 41.35 -9.44 -19.17
N ARG A 19 40.85 -10.30 -18.27
CA ARG A 19 39.91 -9.93 -17.21
C ARG A 19 40.64 -9.18 -16.10
N PRO A 20 40.16 -8.01 -15.64
CA PRO A 20 40.68 -7.40 -14.41
C PRO A 20 40.30 -8.24 -13.19
N ALA A 21 41.31 -8.59 -12.39
CA ALA A 21 41.18 -9.32 -11.14
C ALA A 21 40.36 -8.54 -10.10
N THR A 22 39.38 -9.21 -9.49
CA THR A 22 38.59 -8.71 -8.36
C THR A 22 39.44 -8.77 -7.09
N PRO A 23 39.69 -7.66 -6.37
CA PRO A 23 40.45 -7.72 -5.13
C PRO A 23 39.56 -8.29 -4.00
N ARG A 24 40.06 -9.37 -3.39
CA ARG A 24 39.53 -9.95 -2.14
C ARG A 24 39.77 -8.97 -1.00
N ILE A 25 38.71 -8.54 -0.33
CA ILE A 25 38.78 -7.80 0.94
C ILE A 25 38.95 -8.83 2.07
N PRO A 26 39.98 -8.74 2.93
CA PRO A 26 40.16 -9.64 4.06
C PRO A 26 39.26 -9.27 5.24
N GLU A 27 38.71 -10.31 5.86
CA GLU A 27 38.04 -10.33 7.16
C GLU A 27 38.91 -9.66 8.23
N ALA A 28 38.41 -8.56 8.80
CA ALA A 28 39.05 -7.87 9.92
C ALA A 28 38.35 -8.19 11.23
N ALA A 29 39.17 -8.58 12.18
CA ALA A 29 38.85 -9.14 13.48
C ALA A 29 38.04 -8.19 14.39
N GLN A 30 37.19 -8.83 15.19
CA GLN A 30 36.59 -8.29 16.40
C GLN A 30 37.68 -7.77 17.35
N THR A 31 37.61 -6.49 17.70
CA THR A 31 38.28 -5.94 18.88
C THR A 31 37.32 -5.00 19.60
N ALA A 32 36.96 -5.39 20.82
CA ALA A 32 36.34 -4.50 21.80
C ALA A 32 37.36 -3.47 22.30
N PRO A 33 36.88 -2.34 22.87
CA PRO A 33 37.57 -1.84 24.05
C PRO A 33 36.64 -1.65 25.25
N ALA A 34 37.31 -1.89 26.37
CA ALA A 34 36.87 -1.88 27.74
C ALA A 34 36.23 -0.57 28.22
N SER A 35 35.40 -0.80 29.24
CA SER A 35 34.96 0.13 30.28
C SER A 35 36.02 1.13 30.74
N GLN A 36 35.61 2.39 30.89
CA GLN A 36 36.06 3.22 32.00
C GLN A 36 34.86 3.90 32.64
N ALA A 37 34.85 3.83 33.97
CA ALA A 37 33.79 4.28 34.84
C ALA A 37 34.26 5.48 35.67
N VAL A 38 33.27 6.27 36.12
CA VAL A 38 33.25 7.17 37.30
C VAL A 38 33.85 8.59 37.09
N PRO A 39 33.33 9.68 37.71
CA PRO A 39 32.30 9.77 38.75
C PRO A 39 31.08 10.68 38.49
N THR A 40 30.05 10.31 39.25
CA THR A 40 28.96 11.09 39.84
C THR A 40 29.33 12.50 40.34
N ALA A 41 28.47 13.48 40.03
CA ALA A 41 28.26 14.65 40.88
C ALA A 41 26.74 14.89 41.03
N GLN A 42 26.27 14.70 42.26
CA GLN A 42 24.95 15.12 42.74
C GLN A 42 24.97 16.62 43.01
N ALA A 43 23.93 17.34 42.58
CA ALA A 43 23.46 18.55 43.25
C ALA A 43 21.96 18.72 42.99
N ALA A 44 21.20 18.77 44.09
CA ALA A 44 19.75 18.92 44.15
C ALA A 44 19.32 20.41 44.01
N PRO A 45 18.01 20.72 43.97
CA PRO A 45 17.46 21.92 43.32
C PRO A 45 17.29 23.10 44.28
N ALA A 46 17.21 24.31 43.72
CA ALA A 46 16.73 25.49 44.44
C ALA A 46 15.90 26.40 43.52
N ALA A 47 14.67 26.68 43.96
CA ALA A 47 13.82 27.80 43.59
C ALA A 47 13.06 28.21 44.88
N PRO A 48 12.40 29.39 44.96
CA PRO A 48 12.62 30.67 44.29
C PRO A 48 12.77 31.83 45.29
N GLY A 49 13.27 32.99 44.84
CA GLY A 49 13.35 34.23 45.62
C GLY A 49 12.42 35.31 45.08
N THR A 50 11.50 35.76 45.94
CA THR A 50 10.56 36.88 45.76
C THR A 50 11.16 38.22 46.18
N ALA A 51 10.97 39.27 45.37
CA ALA A 51 10.80 40.70 45.71
C ALA A 51 10.80 41.46 44.36
N GLY A 52 9.92 42.40 43.99
CA GLY A 52 8.94 43.20 44.73
C GLY A 52 9.11 44.67 44.30
N CYS A 53 7.99 45.35 44.00
CA CYS A 53 7.81 46.83 43.90
C CYS A 53 8.43 47.56 42.69
N CYS A 54 7.83 48.58 42.04
CA CYS A 54 6.52 49.29 41.98
C CYS A 54 6.51 50.01 40.60
N GLY A 55 5.42 50.33 39.90
CA GLY A 55 4.18 50.99 40.32
C GLY A 55 3.27 51.33 39.11
N ASP A 56 1.98 51.02 39.27
CA ASP A 56 0.81 51.93 39.23
C ASP A 56 0.23 52.60 37.95
N PRO A 57 -1.11 52.90 37.96
CA PRO A 57 -2.05 52.46 36.91
C PRO A 57 -3.04 53.54 36.39
N LEU A 58 -3.78 53.25 35.32
CA LEU A 58 -5.06 53.87 34.90
C LEU A 58 -5.76 52.86 33.95
N SER A 59 -7.07 52.60 33.89
CA SER A 59 -8.27 53.14 34.51
C SER A 59 -9.41 52.11 34.40
N ALA A 60 -10.38 52.22 35.31
CA ALA A 60 -11.51 51.33 35.53
C ALA A 60 -12.69 51.49 34.54
N GLY A 61 -13.53 50.46 34.46
CA GLY A 61 -14.91 50.55 33.95
C GLY A 61 -15.59 49.17 33.86
N PRO A 62 -16.50 48.80 34.80
CA PRO A 62 -17.13 47.48 34.84
C PRO A 62 -18.52 47.48 34.21
N LEU A 63 -18.90 46.39 33.53
CA LEU A 63 -20.31 46.08 33.28
C LEU A 63 -20.62 44.65 33.76
N ARG A 64 -21.62 44.60 34.63
CA ARG A 64 -22.17 43.45 35.35
C ARG A 64 -23.12 42.61 34.46
N PRO A 65 -23.53 41.40 34.90
CA PRO A 65 -24.01 40.33 34.04
C PRO A 65 -25.53 40.39 33.79
N ALA A 66 -25.96 39.93 32.62
CA ALA A 66 -27.37 39.64 32.35
C ALA A 66 -27.68 38.17 32.73
N ALA A 67 -28.46 38.01 33.80
CA ALA A 67 -29.17 36.78 34.11
C ALA A 67 -30.65 36.97 33.73
N VAL A 68 -31.20 36.09 32.88
CA VAL A 68 -32.65 35.94 32.68
C VAL A 68 -33.00 34.45 32.51
N THR A 69 -33.35 33.85 33.65
CA THR A 69 -34.46 32.93 33.92
C THR A 69 -34.94 31.93 32.85
N ALA A 70 -34.83 30.65 33.20
CA ALA A 70 -35.67 29.55 32.73
C ALA A 70 -37.07 29.56 33.41
N PRO A 71 -38.13 29.05 32.77
CA PRO A 71 -39.36 28.70 33.47
C PRO A 71 -39.40 27.20 33.77
N ARG A 72 -39.51 26.86 35.06
CA ARG A 72 -40.07 25.60 35.56
C ARG A 72 -41.54 25.84 35.86
N SER A 73 -42.43 25.03 35.28
CA SER A 73 -43.83 24.92 35.72
C SER A 73 -44.32 23.47 35.57
N ALA A 74 -44.36 22.77 36.69
CA ALA A 74 -45.27 21.67 37.04
C ALA A 74 -45.60 21.94 38.53
N PRO A 75 -46.80 21.62 39.07
CA PRO A 75 -47.48 20.33 38.88
C PRO A 75 -49.02 20.42 38.83
N ASP A 76 -49.69 19.32 38.45
CA ASP A 76 -50.77 18.80 39.31
C ASP A 76 -51.00 17.30 39.09
N ARG A 77 -51.25 16.59 40.18
CA ARG A 77 -51.56 15.16 40.27
C ARG A 77 -53.07 15.03 40.44
N THR A 78 -53.70 14.04 39.80
CA THR A 78 -54.64 13.14 40.50
C THR A 78 -55.19 11.99 39.64
N HIS A 79 -55.28 10.84 40.31
CA HIS A 79 -56.20 9.70 40.17
C HIS A 79 -56.00 8.62 39.11
N ALA A 80 -55.76 7.43 39.66
CA ALA A 80 -55.74 6.11 39.08
C ALA A 80 -57.15 5.59 38.75
N VAL A 81 -57.28 4.81 37.67
CA VAL A 81 -58.10 3.59 37.60
C VAL A 81 -57.71 2.79 36.35
N ASP A 82 -57.48 1.49 36.54
CA ASP A 82 -57.55 0.44 35.52
C ASP A 82 -58.90 -0.25 35.80
N PRO A 83 -59.87 -0.28 34.86
CA PRO A 83 -60.01 -1.50 34.04
C PRO A 83 -60.70 -1.27 32.67
N PHE A 84 -60.29 -1.95 31.59
CA PHE A 84 -61.26 -2.40 30.58
C PHE A 84 -60.73 -3.61 29.79
N GLU A 85 -61.26 -4.75 30.20
CA GLU A 85 -61.29 -6.03 29.50
C GLU A 85 -61.99 -5.88 28.14
N ALA A 86 -61.29 -6.22 27.05
CA ALA A 86 -61.88 -6.25 25.72
C ALA A 86 -62.64 -7.58 25.47
N PRO A 87 -63.81 -7.56 24.80
CA PRO A 87 -64.62 -8.77 24.59
C PRO A 87 -63.92 -9.77 23.66
N PRO A 88 -64.20 -11.08 23.79
CA PRO A 88 -63.59 -12.11 22.96
C PRO A 88 -64.09 -12.00 21.50
N ARG A 89 -63.14 -11.96 20.55
CA ARG A 89 -63.44 -12.05 19.12
C ARG A 89 -63.88 -13.49 18.74
N PRO A 90 -64.81 -13.66 17.79
CA PRO A 90 -65.24 -14.99 17.36
C PRO A 90 -64.09 -15.78 16.72
N ARG A 91 -64.02 -17.08 17.02
CA ARG A 91 -63.05 -18.02 16.43
C ARG A 91 -63.25 -18.11 14.90
N PRO A 92 -62.20 -17.97 14.08
CA PRO A 92 -62.30 -18.27 12.66
C PRO A 92 -62.46 -19.79 12.46
N PRO A 93 -63.12 -20.23 11.37
CA PRO A 93 -63.27 -21.65 11.07
C PRO A 93 -61.91 -22.31 10.91
N ALA A 94 -61.81 -23.57 11.35
CA ALA A 94 -60.59 -24.38 11.30
C ALA A 94 -60.13 -24.59 9.83
N GLY A 95 -59.33 -23.66 9.34
CA GLY A 95 -58.54 -23.81 8.12
C GLY A 95 -57.32 -24.69 8.41
N ARG A 96 -57.05 -25.64 7.51
CA ARG A 96 -55.81 -26.43 7.48
C ARG A 96 -54.58 -25.55 7.79
N PRO A 97 -53.59 -26.01 8.56
CA PRO A 97 -52.39 -25.23 8.83
C PRO A 97 -51.72 -24.86 7.51
N ALA A 98 -51.69 -23.56 7.20
CA ALA A 98 -50.90 -23.03 6.12
C ALA A 98 -49.43 -23.40 6.38
N ALA A 99 -48.81 -24.07 5.42
CA ALA A 99 -47.38 -24.33 5.45
C ALA A 99 -46.68 -22.99 5.74
N ARG A 100 -45.87 -22.96 6.82
CA ARG A 100 -44.96 -21.83 7.06
C ARG A 100 -44.18 -21.64 5.76
N PRO A 101 -44.14 -20.43 5.17
CA PRO A 101 -43.25 -20.20 4.04
C PRO A 101 -41.85 -20.58 4.51
N GLY A 102 -41.29 -21.59 3.85
CA GLY A 102 -39.91 -21.98 4.09
C GLY A 102 -39.07 -20.71 3.96
N ARG A 103 -38.20 -20.47 4.94
CA ARG A 103 -37.12 -19.51 4.72
C ARG A 103 -36.32 -20.08 3.55
N ASP A 104 -36.51 -19.51 2.37
CA ASP A 104 -35.57 -19.73 1.28
C ASP A 104 -34.18 -19.41 1.83
N PRO A 105 -33.19 -20.30 1.64
CA PRO A 105 -31.82 -20.00 2.00
C PRO A 105 -31.41 -18.67 1.38
N LEU A 106 -30.85 -17.76 2.18
CA LEU A 106 -30.36 -16.46 1.71
C LEU A 106 -29.33 -16.62 0.57
N GLU A 107 -28.69 -17.78 0.47
CA GLU A 107 -27.85 -18.16 -0.65
C GLU A 107 -28.03 -19.64 -1.03
N PRO A 108 -27.99 -19.98 -2.33
CA PRO A 108 -28.00 -21.37 -2.78
C PRO A 108 -26.75 -22.12 -2.24
N LYS A 109 -26.90 -23.42 -1.97
CA LYS A 109 -25.76 -24.28 -1.60
C LYS A 109 -24.63 -24.08 -2.61
N ALA A 110 -23.42 -23.78 -2.12
CA ALA A 110 -22.25 -23.63 -2.96
C ALA A 110 -22.14 -24.81 -3.94
N GLY A 111 -22.26 -24.49 -5.23
CA GLY A 111 -22.21 -25.50 -6.28
C GLY A 111 -20.85 -26.18 -6.32
N ARG A 112 -20.78 -27.35 -6.98
CA ARG A 112 -19.50 -28.05 -7.22
C ARG A 112 -18.45 -27.15 -7.89
N ASP A 113 -18.89 -26.19 -8.71
CA ASP A 113 -18.03 -25.21 -9.37
C ASP A 113 -17.40 -24.21 -8.38
N THR A 114 -18.19 -23.69 -7.44
CA THR A 114 -17.73 -22.76 -6.39
C THR A 114 -16.66 -23.41 -5.52
N VAL A 115 -16.88 -24.66 -5.09
CA VAL A 115 -15.90 -25.41 -4.29
C VAL A 115 -14.62 -25.68 -5.09
N ARG A 116 -14.75 -26.01 -6.39
CA ARG A 116 -13.59 -26.24 -7.26
C ARG A 116 -12.77 -24.96 -7.46
N ARG A 117 -13.42 -23.82 -7.72
CA ARG A 117 -12.77 -22.51 -7.87
C ARG A 117 -11.97 -22.16 -6.61
N HIS A 118 -12.58 -22.33 -5.44
CA HIS A 118 -11.92 -22.11 -4.16
C HIS A 118 -10.70 -23.03 -3.96
N ASN A 119 -10.83 -24.33 -4.25
CA ASN A 119 -9.73 -25.28 -4.08
C ASN A 119 -8.55 -25.00 -5.04
N LEU A 120 -8.80 -24.58 -6.28
CA LEU A 120 -7.75 -24.16 -7.21
C LEU A 120 -6.99 -22.94 -6.68
N SER A 121 -7.72 -21.94 -6.16
CA SER A 121 -7.13 -20.77 -5.52
C SER A 121 -6.24 -21.16 -4.33
N LEU A 122 -6.73 -22.04 -3.44
CA LEU A 122 -5.97 -22.52 -2.29
C LEU A 122 -4.67 -23.22 -2.70
N VAL A 123 -4.73 -24.12 -3.67
CA VAL A 123 -3.54 -24.85 -4.15
C VAL A 123 -2.54 -23.89 -4.79
N LEU A 124 -3.00 -22.97 -5.64
CA LEU A 124 -2.13 -22.02 -6.33
C LEU A 124 -1.43 -21.07 -5.34
N ARG A 125 -2.17 -20.54 -4.36
CA ARG A 125 -1.60 -19.71 -3.27
C ARG A 125 -0.61 -20.50 -2.43
N ALA A 126 -0.91 -21.76 -2.09
CA ALA A 126 0.00 -22.59 -1.33
C ALA A 126 1.34 -22.82 -2.03
N VAL A 127 1.34 -22.98 -3.37
CA VAL A 127 2.57 -23.07 -4.17
C VAL A 127 3.31 -21.74 -4.19
N ARG A 128 2.61 -20.62 -4.46
CA ARG A 128 3.21 -19.28 -4.46
C ARG A 128 3.91 -18.97 -3.13
N ASP A 129 3.21 -19.19 -2.02
CA ASP A 129 3.71 -18.85 -0.69
C ASP A 129 4.88 -19.76 -0.25
N ALA A 130 4.97 -20.98 -0.81
CA ALA A 130 6.13 -21.86 -0.58
C ALA A 130 7.34 -21.51 -1.47
N GLY A 131 7.13 -20.81 -2.58
CA GLY A 131 8.11 -20.63 -3.66
C GLY A 131 8.32 -21.90 -4.48
N GLU A 132 8.79 -22.95 -3.82
CA GLU A 132 8.98 -24.29 -4.39
C GLU A 132 8.41 -25.36 -3.43
N THR A 133 7.62 -26.29 -3.96
CA THR A 133 7.00 -27.35 -3.13
C THR A 133 6.76 -28.62 -3.93
N THR A 134 6.24 -29.66 -3.29
CA THR A 134 5.79 -30.89 -3.97
C THR A 134 4.30 -31.10 -3.74
N ARG A 135 3.65 -31.98 -4.52
CA ARG A 135 2.24 -32.37 -4.27
C ARG A 135 2.01 -32.86 -2.83
N ALA A 136 3.00 -33.53 -2.25
CA ALA A 136 2.96 -33.96 -0.85
C ALA A 136 3.04 -32.77 0.12
N GLY A 137 3.95 -31.81 -0.14
CA GLY A 137 4.05 -30.57 0.64
C GLY A 137 2.77 -29.73 0.60
N ILE A 138 2.11 -29.66 -0.55
CA ILE A 138 0.79 -29.00 -0.69
C ILE A 138 -0.26 -29.73 0.14
N SER A 139 -0.32 -31.07 0.04
CA SER A 139 -1.30 -31.89 0.78
C SER A 139 -1.21 -31.66 2.29
N ALA A 140 0.00 -31.52 2.84
CA ALA A 140 0.22 -31.24 4.26
C ALA A 140 -0.30 -29.86 4.71
N ARG A 141 -0.49 -28.90 3.79
CA ARG A 141 -0.95 -27.53 4.10
C ARG A 141 -2.42 -27.29 3.80
N VAL A 142 -2.95 -27.88 2.72
CA VAL A 142 -4.27 -27.51 2.17
C VAL A 142 -5.39 -28.43 2.71
N GLY A 143 -5.06 -29.51 3.43
CA GLY A 143 -6.07 -30.37 4.08
C GLY A 143 -6.97 -31.15 3.11
N LEU A 144 -6.60 -31.23 1.83
CA LEU A 144 -7.32 -31.96 0.79
C LEU A 144 -6.75 -33.36 0.58
N THR A 145 -7.55 -34.24 -0.02
CA THR A 145 -7.10 -35.60 -0.35
C THR A 145 -6.00 -35.57 -1.42
N ARG A 146 -5.10 -36.57 -1.39
CA ARG A 146 -4.01 -36.68 -2.38
C ARG A 146 -4.52 -36.74 -3.82
N ALA A 147 -5.64 -37.42 -4.06
CA ALA A 147 -6.27 -37.50 -5.38
C ALA A 147 -6.79 -36.13 -5.85
N ALA A 148 -7.43 -35.35 -4.95
CA ALA A 148 -7.89 -34.01 -5.27
C ALA A 148 -6.71 -33.07 -5.57
N ILE A 149 -5.64 -33.10 -4.77
CA ILE A 149 -4.43 -32.30 -5.01
C ILE A 149 -3.80 -32.65 -6.36
N SER A 150 -3.62 -33.92 -6.70
CA SER A 150 -3.07 -34.31 -8.01
C SER A 150 -3.89 -33.73 -9.17
N SER A 151 -5.23 -33.90 -9.13
CA SER A 151 -6.12 -33.39 -10.17
C SER A 151 -6.13 -31.86 -10.28
N LEU A 152 -6.06 -31.13 -9.16
CA LEU A 152 -6.01 -29.68 -9.15
C LEU A 152 -4.66 -29.15 -9.67
N VAL A 153 -3.56 -29.80 -9.29
CA VAL A 153 -2.21 -29.45 -9.77
C VAL A 153 -2.10 -29.69 -11.28
N GLU A 154 -2.60 -30.82 -11.78
CA GLU A 154 -2.63 -31.12 -13.22
C GLU A 154 -3.37 -30.04 -14.00
N GLN A 155 -4.55 -29.60 -13.53
CA GLN A 155 -5.28 -28.51 -14.16
C GLN A 155 -4.51 -27.19 -14.15
N LEU A 156 -3.82 -26.86 -13.06
CA LEU A 156 -3.01 -25.64 -12.97
C LEU A 156 -1.76 -25.70 -13.85
N LEU A 157 -1.19 -26.89 -14.06
CA LEU A 157 -0.10 -27.12 -15.02
C LEU A 157 -0.60 -26.97 -16.47
N GLU A 158 -1.72 -27.61 -16.81
CA GLU A 158 -2.36 -27.51 -18.13
C GLU A 158 -2.75 -26.08 -18.49
N ALA A 159 -3.23 -25.31 -17.51
CA ALA A 159 -3.57 -23.90 -17.68
C ALA A 159 -2.35 -22.95 -17.64
N GLY A 160 -1.14 -23.48 -17.45
CA GLY A 160 0.11 -22.71 -17.47
C GLY A 160 0.34 -21.82 -16.24
N PHE A 161 -0.34 -22.07 -15.11
CA PHE A 161 -0.11 -21.33 -13.86
C PHE A 161 1.08 -21.87 -13.07
N LEU A 162 1.38 -23.16 -13.22
CA LEU A 162 2.47 -23.86 -12.55
C LEU A 162 3.47 -24.40 -13.57
N SER A 163 4.69 -24.66 -13.11
CA SER A 163 5.69 -25.43 -13.85
C SER A 163 6.35 -26.48 -12.94
N GLU A 164 6.79 -27.57 -13.55
CA GLU A 164 7.57 -28.61 -12.87
C GLU A 164 9.07 -28.37 -13.10
N SER A 165 9.91 -28.50 -12.07
CA SER A 165 11.37 -28.43 -12.22
C SER A 165 12.12 -29.45 -11.39
N GLY A 166 12.84 -30.36 -12.03
CA GLY A 166 13.71 -31.33 -11.35
C GLY A 166 12.97 -32.34 -10.46
N LYS A 167 13.74 -33.12 -9.70
CA LYS A 167 13.26 -34.09 -8.70
C LYS A 167 13.87 -33.74 -7.35
N THR A 168 13.07 -33.67 -6.29
CA THR A 168 13.59 -33.56 -4.92
C THR A 168 13.56 -34.93 -4.23
N PHE A 169 14.68 -35.27 -3.60
CA PHE A 169 14.75 -36.35 -2.62
C PHE A 169 14.46 -35.73 -1.25
N SER A 170 13.23 -35.85 -0.76
CA SER A 170 13.02 -35.74 0.68
C SER A 170 13.73 -36.93 1.31
N GLY A 171 14.74 -36.72 2.16
CA GLY A 171 15.57 -37.77 2.79
C GLY A 171 14.83 -38.79 3.69
N HIS A 172 13.51 -38.88 3.59
CA HIS A 172 12.68 -39.94 4.17
C HIS A 172 12.34 -40.95 3.08
N ALA A 173 12.37 -42.25 3.40
CA ALA A 173 12.09 -43.33 2.45
C ALA A 173 10.79 -43.09 1.66
N GLY A 174 10.93 -42.82 0.35
CA GLY A 174 9.83 -42.51 -0.55
C GLY A 174 10.33 -42.08 -1.94
N ARG A 175 9.51 -42.31 -2.98
CA ARG A 175 9.82 -41.94 -4.38
C ARG A 175 10.04 -40.42 -4.49
N PRO A 176 11.09 -39.94 -5.19
CA PRO A 176 11.34 -38.50 -5.37
C PRO A 176 10.11 -37.75 -5.86
N GLY A 177 9.78 -36.62 -5.22
CA GLY A 177 8.69 -35.76 -5.64
C GLY A 177 9.15 -34.78 -6.73
N THR A 178 8.33 -34.54 -7.73
CA THR A 178 8.56 -33.44 -8.69
C THR A 178 8.32 -32.10 -7.99
N VAL A 179 9.25 -31.15 -8.12
CA VAL A 179 9.08 -29.81 -7.57
C VAL A 179 8.13 -29.02 -8.46
N LEU A 180 7.18 -28.36 -7.81
CA LEU A 180 6.22 -27.44 -8.38
C LEU A 180 6.60 -26.02 -7.98
N LYS A 181 6.53 -25.10 -8.94
CA LYS A 181 6.72 -23.67 -8.74
C LYS A 181 5.74 -22.89 -9.61
N MET A 182 5.58 -21.60 -9.32
CA MET A 182 4.83 -20.69 -10.18
C MET A 182 5.46 -20.63 -11.58
N ALA A 183 4.64 -20.63 -12.62
CA ALA A 183 5.13 -20.42 -13.97
C ALA A 183 5.76 -19.02 -14.09
N ARG A 184 6.91 -18.95 -14.77
CA ARG A 184 7.62 -17.68 -15.05
C ARG A 184 7.23 -17.08 -16.41
N THR A 185 6.37 -17.75 -17.15
CA THR A 185 5.78 -17.30 -18.41
C THR A 185 4.25 -17.41 -18.29
N GLY A 186 3.50 -16.92 -19.27
CA GLY A 186 2.05 -16.93 -19.23
C GLY A 186 1.48 -15.74 -18.46
N VAL A 187 0.54 -15.96 -17.54
CA VAL A 187 -0.24 -14.87 -16.94
C VAL A 187 0.63 -13.89 -16.16
N ALA A 188 0.33 -12.59 -16.32
CA ALA A 188 0.99 -11.50 -15.60
C ALA A 188 0.00 -10.38 -15.26
N GLY A 189 0.43 -9.42 -14.45
CA GLY A 189 -0.29 -8.19 -14.16
C GLY A 189 0.46 -6.97 -14.69
N LEU A 190 -0.26 -5.99 -15.24
CA LEU A 190 0.28 -4.69 -15.64
C LEU A 190 -0.07 -3.63 -14.58
N GLY A 191 0.94 -2.94 -14.08
CA GLY A 191 0.81 -1.80 -13.19
C GLY A 191 1.26 -0.53 -13.90
N VAL A 192 0.52 0.56 -13.72
CA VAL A 192 0.85 1.88 -14.24
C VAL A 192 0.66 2.88 -13.13
N GLU A 193 1.67 3.68 -12.86
CA GLU A 193 1.63 4.74 -11.86
C GLU A 193 1.84 6.08 -12.56
N ILE A 194 0.93 7.01 -12.32
CA ILE A 194 1.00 8.37 -12.83
C ILE A 194 1.21 9.27 -11.64
N ASN A 195 2.42 9.77 -11.43
CA ASN A 195 2.69 10.79 -10.44
C ASN A 195 2.79 12.17 -11.13
N VAL A 196 3.05 13.21 -10.36
CA VAL A 196 3.17 14.60 -10.80
C VAL A 196 4.41 14.87 -11.65
N ASP A 197 5.49 14.13 -11.45
CA ASP A 197 6.80 14.34 -12.08
C ASP A 197 7.34 13.08 -12.78
N TYR A 198 6.58 11.99 -12.80
CA TYR A 198 6.90 10.79 -13.59
C TYR A 198 5.68 9.96 -13.96
N VAL A 199 5.89 9.03 -14.90
CA VAL A 199 5.03 7.86 -15.11
C VAL A 199 5.89 6.60 -14.99
N SER A 200 5.46 5.65 -14.17
CA SER A 200 6.10 4.34 -14.03
C SER A 200 5.17 3.23 -14.54
N VAL A 201 5.74 2.22 -15.17
CA VAL A 201 5.02 1.02 -15.61
C VAL A 201 5.80 -0.21 -15.17
N CYS A 202 5.10 -1.19 -14.64
CA CYS A 202 5.66 -2.47 -14.22
C CYS A 202 4.81 -3.63 -14.75
N VAL A 203 5.47 -4.73 -15.13
CA VAL A 203 4.82 -6.03 -15.38
C VAL A 203 5.31 -7.02 -14.34
N VAL A 204 4.38 -7.63 -13.62
CA VAL A 204 4.64 -8.60 -12.56
C VAL A 204 4.10 -9.97 -12.96
N ASP A 205 4.94 -11.01 -12.85
CA ASP A 205 4.52 -12.39 -13.11
C ASP A 205 3.74 -13.01 -11.93
N LEU A 206 3.23 -14.23 -12.09
CA LEU A 206 2.47 -14.92 -11.04
C LEU A 206 3.26 -15.19 -9.75
N ALA A 207 4.59 -15.23 -9.84
CA ALA A 207 5.45 -15.37 -8.67
C ALA A 207 5.61 -14.04 -7.91
N GLY A 208 5.07 -12.94 -8.45
CA GLY A 208 5.24 -11.60 -7.89
C GLY A 208 6.56 -10.94 -8.29
N THR A 209 7.28 -11.49 -9.26
CA THR A 209 8.57 -10.95 -9.72
C THR A 209 8.34 -9.76 -10.65
N ASP A 210 9.09 -8.69 -10.46
CA ASP A 210 9.13 -7.57 -11.40
C ASP A 210 9.94 -7.96 -12.65
N ARG A 211 9.28 -8.00 -13.81
CA ARG A 211 9.84 -8.56 -15.07
C ARG A 211 10.17 -7.51 -16.10
N VAL A 212 9.40 -6.44 -16.11
CA VAL A 212 9.58 -5.28 -16.98
C VAL A 212 9.25 -4.06 -16.17
N ARG A 213 10.18 -3.08 -16.16
CA ARG A 213 9.95 -1.78 -15.54
C ARG A 213 10.42 -0.67 -16.46
N LEU A 214 9.55 0.31 -16.69
CA LEU A 214 9.85 1.52 -17.41
C LEU A 214 9.47 2.73 -16.56
N VAL A 215 10.32 3.74 -16.51
CA VAL A 215 10.05 5.02 -15.84
C VAL A 215 10.38 6.13 -16.83
N GLU A 216 9.45 7.07 -17.02
CA GLU A 216 9.73 8.33 -17.69
C GLU A 216 9.50 9.48 -16.70
N HIS A 217 10.50 10.33 -16.51
CA HIS A 217 10.37 11.57 -15.72
C HIS A 217 9.86 12.70 -16.59
N LEU A 218 8.79 13.36 -16.15
CA LEU A 218 8.11 14.43 -16.88
C LEU A 218 7.11 15.16 -15.98
N ASP A 219 6.93 16.46 -16.21
CA ASP A 219 5.92 17.23 -15.48
C ASP A 219 4.50 16.94 -16.01
N ASN A 220 3.65 16.39 -15.14
CA ASN A 220 2.24 16.12 -15.39
C ASN A 220 1.32 17.19 -14.77
N ARG A 221 1.85 18.17 -14.03
CA ARG A 221 1.05 19.20 -13.37
C ARG A 221 0.27 20.04 -14.39
N GLY A 222 -1.03 20.19 -14.14
CA GLY A 222 -1.93 20.95 -15.03
C GLY A 222 -2.10 20.33 -16.43
N GLY A 223 -1.54 19.14 -16.67
CA GLY A 223 -1.67 18.44 -17.94
C GLY A 223 -3.10 17.94 -18.16
N ALA A 224 -3.62 18.15 -19.36
CA ALA A 224 -4.94 17.61 -19.74
C ALA A 224 -5.00 16.09 -19.50
N PRO A 225 -6.02 15.57 -18.78
CA PRO A 225 -6.06 14.16 -18.37
C PRO A 225 -5.89 13.18 -19.53
N SER A 226 -6.56 13.42 -20.66
CA SER A 226 -6.46 12.57 -21.87
C SER A 226 -5.04 12.50 -22.41
N ARG A 227 -4.28 13.61 -22.38
CA ARG A 227 -2.89 13.65 -22.86
C ARG A 227 -1.95 12.85 -21.95
N VAL A 228 -2.10 13.00 -20.63
CA VAL A 228 -1.28 12.27 -19.65
C VAL A 228 -1.59 10.78 -19.69
N LEU A 229 -2.87 10.39 -19.74
CA LEU A 229 -3.29 8.98 -19.83
C LEU A 229 -2.88 8.35 -21.17
N ALA A 230 -2.95 9.08 -22.29
CA ALA A 230 -2.45 8.59 -23.57
C ALA A 230 -0.93 8.39 -23.57
N ARG A 231 -0.19 9.27 -22.90
CA ARG A 231 1.25 9.09 -22.70
C ARG A 231 1.54 7.86 -21.86
N ALA A 232 0.84 7.67 -20.74
CA ALA A 232 0.98 6.50 -19.90
C ALA A 232 0.66 5.21 -20.68
N ALA A 233 -0.38 5.22 -21.51
CA ALA A 233 -0.76 4.10 -22.38
C ALA A 233 0.33 3.75 -23.41
N ARG A 234 1.02 4.75 -23.98
CA ARG A 234 2.20 4.53 -24.85
C ARG A 234 3.34 3.85 -24.11
N ILE A 235 3.66 4.30 -22.88
CA ILE A 235 4.71 3.68 -22.07
C ILE A 235 4.32 2.24 -21.74
N ALA A 236 3.05 2.02 -21.37
CA ALA A 236 2.49 0.71 -21.08
C ALA A 236 2.55 -0.23 -22.29
N ALA A 237 2.24 0.25 -23.49
CA ALA A 237 2.34 -0.54 -24.71
C ALA A 237 3.77 -1.02 -24.99
N ARG A 238 4.80 -0.21 -24.71
CA ARG A 238 6.21 -0.64 -24.81
C ARG A 238 6.54 -1.69 -23.75
N ALA A 239 6.11 -1.52 -22.51
CA ALA A 239 6.33 -2.52 -21.47
C ALA A 239 5.66 -3.86 -21.82
N LEU A 240 4.47 -3.81 -22.44
CA LEU A 240 3.76 -4.99 -22.92
C LEU A 240 4.50 -5.68 -24.08
N ALA A 241 5.13 -4.93 -24.98
CA ALA A 241 5.97 -5.52 -26.02
C ALA A 241 7.17 -6.27 -25.43
N SER A 242 7.87 -5.68 -24.45
CA SER A 242 8.97 -6.35 -23.73
C SER A 242 8.49 -7.54 -22.88
N ALA A 243 7.24 -7.52 -22.42
CA ALA A 243 6.63 -8.65 -21.73
C ALA A 243 6.31 -9.80 -22.70
N ASP A 244 5.80 -9.48 -23.89
CA ASP A 244 5.53 -10.45 -24.96
C ASP A 244 6.82 -11.20 -25.37
N GLU A 245 7.96 -10.51 -25.46
CA GLU A 245 9.29 -11.11 -25.71
C GLU A 245 9.72 -12.11 -24.62
N GLN A 246 9.19 -11.97 -23.41
CA GLN A 246 9.40 -12.88 -22.29
C GLN A 246 8.29 -13.92 -22.13
N GLU A 247 7.42 -14.07 -23.12
CA GLU A 247 6.25 -14.95 -23.12
C GLU A 247 5.27 -14.64 -21.97
N LEU A 248 5.21 -13.39 -21.52
CA LEU A 248 4.28 -12.93 -20.51
C LEU A 248 3.03 -12.34 -21.17
N ARG A 249 1.87 -12.64 -20.60
CA ARG A 249 0.56 -12.21 -21.05
C ARG A 249 -0.16 -11.51 -19.90
N PRO A 250 0.01 -10.18 -19.75
CA PRO A 250 -0.77 -9.43 -18.80
C PRO A 250 -2.28 -9.59 -19.07
N VAL A 251 -3.04 -9.95 -18.04
CA VAL A 251 -4.49 -10.22 -18.16
C VAL A 251 -5.37 -9.06 -17.71
N GLY A 252 -4.76 -7.99 -17.21
CA GLY A 252 -5.41 -6.77 -16.77
C GLY A 252 -4.38 -5.70 -16.46
N ALA A 253 -4.86 -4.47 -16.28
CA ALA A 253 -4.07 -3.32 -15.91
C ALA A 253 -4.65 -2.63 -14.67
N ALA A 254 -3.76 -2.14 -13.80
CA ALA A 254 -4.14 -1.31 -12.67
C ALA A 254 -3.40 0.03 -12.73
N LEU A 255 -4.14 1.10 -12.48
CA LEU A 255 -3.65 2.47 -12.41
C LEU A 255 -3.49 2.89 -10.95
N ALA A 256 -2.26 3.22 -10.54
CA ALA A 256 -1.97 3.99 -9.35
C ALA A 256 -2.04 5.48 -9.70
N LEU A 257 -3.00 6.17 -9.08
CA LEU A 257 -3.27 7.58 -9.35
C LEU A 257 -3.25 8.38 -8.05
N PRO A 258 -2.75 9.62 -8.06
CA PRO A 258 -2.81 10.51 -6.91
C PRO A 258 -4.24 10.99 -6.67
N GLY A 259 -4.50 11.37 -5.43
CA GLY A 259 -5.76 11.96 -5.01
C GLY A 259 -6.89 10.95 -4.76
N LEU A 260 -8.11 11.44 -4.80
CA LEU A 260 -9.31 10.69 -4.42
C LEU A 260 -9.81 9.86 -5.60
N VAL A 261 -9.63 8.54 -5.53
CA VAL A 261 -10.04 7.58 -6.56
C VAL A 261 -11.21 6.74 -6.05
N SER A 262 -12.29 6.68 -6.83
CA SER A 262 -13.43 5.82 -6.49
C SER A 262 -14.24 5.49 -7.74
N SER A 263 -14.61 4.20 -7.86
CA SER A 263 -15.43 3.68 -8.97
C SER A 263 -14.86 4.05 -10.34
N GLY A 264 -13.55 3.82 -10.51
CA GLY A 264 -12.84 4.10 -11.76
C GLY A 264 -12.66 5.56 -12.16
N THR A 265 -13.02 6.48 -11.25
CA THR A 265 -12.97 7.91 -11.48
C THR A 265 -12.00 8.55 -10.49
N VAL A 266 -11.12 9.42 -10.97
CA VAL A 266 -10.41 10.39 -10.13
C VAL A 266 -11.39 11.50 -9.82
N ARG A 267 -11.88 11.53 -8.58
CA ARG A 267 -12.81 12.57 -8.11
C ARG A 267 -12.11 13.91 -8.01
N SER A 268 -10.90 13.92 -7.44
CA SER A 268 -10.05 15.09 -7.32
C SER A 268 -8.59 14.67 -7.19
N ALA A 269 -7.71 15.25 -8.00
CA ALA A 269 -6.26 15.18 -7.80
C ALA A 269 -5.67 16.59 -8.00
N PRO A 270 -5.64 17.41 -6.94
CA PRO A 270 -5.25 18.82 -7.03
C PRO A 270 -3.85 19.02 -7.62
N ASN A 271 -2.90 18.14 -7.27
CA ASN A 271 -1.52 18.23 -7.77
C ASN A 271 -1.41 17.96 -9.28
N LEU A 272 -2.36 17.24 -9.89
CA LEU A 272 -2.46 17.07 -11.34
C LEU A 272 -3.39 18.10 -12.00
N GLY A 273 -4.19 18.83 -11.22
CA GLY A 273 -5.26 19.68 -11.73
C GLY A 273 -6.47 18.89 -12.25
N TRP A 274 -6.67 17.66 -11.79
CA TRP A 274 -7.75 16.79 -12.28
C TRP A 274 -8.99 16.86 -11.41
N SER A 275 -10.15 16.86 -12.05
CA SER A 275 -11.46 16.83 -11.41
C SER A 275 -12.42 15.96 -12.21
N ARG A 276 -13.05 14.98 -11.56
CA ARG A 276 -14.02 14.05 -12.15
C ARG A 276 -13.55 13.39 -13.46
N VAL A 277 -12.34 12.84 -13.46
CA VAL A 277 -11.72 12.20 -14.63
C VAL A 277 -12.04 10.71 -14.65
N LEU A 278 -12.62 10.24 -15.76
CA LEU A 278 -12.87 8.81 -16.05
C LEU A 278 -11.57 8.09 -16.46
N ALA A 279 -10.63 7.97 -15.51
CA ALA A 279 -9.27 7.55 -15.80
C ALA A 279 -9.19 6.12 -16.37
N GLU A 280 -10.01 5.19 -15.86
CA GLU A 280 -10.03 3.80 -16.35
C GLU A 280 -10.40 3.73 -17.85
N SER A 281 -11.52 4.35 -18.24
CA SER A 281 -12.00 4.34 -19.62
C SER A 281 -11.03 5.05 -20.57
N LEU A 282 -10.58 6.25 -20.20
CA LEU A 282 -9.64 7.02 -21.01
C LEU A 282 -8.32 6.29 -21.23
N PHE A 283 -7.79 5.63 -20.20
CA PHE A 283 -6.59 4.82 -20.32
C PHE A 283 -6.83 3.55 -21.13
N ALA A 284 -7.95 2.85 -20.91
CA ALA A 284 -8.31 1.64 -21.65
C ALA A 284 -8.43 1.90 -23.15
N GLU A 285 -9.12 2.98 -23.53
CA GLU A 285 -9.24 3.44 -24.92
C GLU A 285 -7.87 3.76 -25.51
N ALA A 286 -7.07 4.56 -24.81
CA ALA A 286 -5.74 4.92 -25.27
C ALA A 286 -4.81 3.71 -25.43
N LEU A 287 -4.85 2.75 -24.49
CA LEU A 287 -4.03 1.54 -24.55
C LEU A 287 -4.47 0.60 -25.67
N THR A 288 -5.78 0.50 -25.92
CA THR A 288 -6.33 -0.27 -27.04
C THR A 288 -5.89 0.34 -28.37
N ALA A 289 -5.91 1.66 -28.49
CA ALA A 289 -5.43 2.37 -29.68
C ALA A 289 -3.93 2.12 -29.96
N GLN A 290 -3.10 1.92 -28.91
CA GLN A 290 -1.69 1.56 -29.08
C GLN A 290 -1.48 0.11 -29.55
N ARG A 291 -2.48 -0.77 -29.39
CA ARG A 291 -2.37 -2.21 -29.67
C ARG A 291 -3.63 -2.76 -30.33
N PRO A 292 -4.01 -2.29 -31.53
CA PRO A 292 -5.31 -2.59 -32.15
C PRO A 292 -5.53 -4.08 -32.48
N GLN A 293 -4.46 -4.86 -32.60
CA GLN A 293 -4.52 -6.31 -32.90
C GLN A 293 -4.58 -7.18 -31.64
N ARG A 294 -4.57 -6.57 -30.44
CA ARG A 294 -4.61 -7.29 -29.16
C ARG A 294 -5.97 -7.07 -28.49
N PRO A 295 -6.48 -8.05 -27.73
CA PRO A 295 -7.68 -7.86 -26.91
C PRO A 295 -7.52 -6.69 -25.93
N ALA A 296 -8.61 -5.97 -25.68
CA ALA A 296 -8.65 -4.95 -24.64
C ALA A 296 -8.34 -5.58 -23.27
N LEU A 297 -7.56 -4.87 -22.46
CA LEU A 297 -7.29 -5.28 -21.09
C LEU A 297 -8.34 -4.64 -20.17
N PRO A 298 -8.90 -5.40 -19.21
CA PRO A 298 -9.61 -4.81 -18.08
C PRO A 298 -8.69 -3.82 -17.36
N VAL A 299 -9.18 -2.61 -17.13
CA VAL A 299 -8.46 -1.55 -16.42
C VAL A 299 -9.19 -1.23 -15.14
N ARG A 300 -8.45 -1.09 -14.04
CA ARG A 300 -8.96 -0.51 -12.80
C ARG A 300 -8.05 0.59 -12.27
N ALA A 301 -8.60 1.52 -11.52
CA ALA A 301 -7.86 2.59 -10.88
C ALA A 301 -8.01 2.53 -9.36
N GLU A 302 -6.92 2.85 -8.67
CA GLU A 302 -6.85 2.93 -7.22
C GLU A 302 -5.89 4.06 -6.82
N ASN A 303 -6.04 4.55 -5.59
CA ASN A 303 -5.11 5.52 -5.02
C ASN A 303 -3.69 4.94 -4.92
N GLU A 304 -2.67 5.76 -5.18
CA GLU A 304 -1.27 5.31 -5.16
C GLU A 304 -0.80 4.83 -3.79
N ALA A 305 -1.17 5.49 -2.68
CA ALA A 305 -0.81 5.08 -1.33
C ALA A 305 -1.47 3.76 -0.95
N ASN A 306 -2.72 3.53 -1.39
CA ASN A 306 -3.40 2.25 -1.25
C ASN A 306 -2.64 1.11 -1.95
N LEU A 307 -2.19 1.33 -3.17
CA LEU A 307 -1.43 0.32 -3.92
C LEU A 307 -0.03 0.10 -3.36
N ALA A 308 0.63 1.16 -2.88
CA ALA A 308 1.90 1.03 -2.19
C ALA A 308 1.76 0.23 -0.88
N ALA A 309 0.67 0.43 -0.13
CA ALA A 309 0.36 -0.39 1.05
C ALA A 309 0.11 -1.86 0.68
N LEU A 310 -0.59 -2.13 -0.42
CA LEU A 310 -0.75 -3.51 -0.90
C LEU A 310 0.58 -4.13 -1.34
N ALA A 311 1.49 -3.36 -1.93
CA ALA A 311 2.84 -3.82 -2.22
C ALA A 311 3.59 -4.20 -0.92
N GLU A 312 3.47 -3.41 0.14
CA GLU A 312 4.03 -3.75 1.46
C GLU A 312 3.40 -5.01 2.05
N LEU A 313 2.08 -5.16 1.95
CA LEU A 313 1.37 -6.35 2.44
C LEU A 313 1.89 -7.63 1.77
N TRP A 314 2.15 -7.58 0.45
CA TRP A 314 2.52 -8.77 -0.32
C TRP A 314 4.03 -9.00 -0.43
N PHE A 315 4.85 -7.95 -0.38
CA PHE A 315 6.29 -8.03 -0.65
C PHE A 315 7.17 -7.28 0.37
N GLY A 316 6.56 -6.55 1.31
CA GLY A 316 7.26 -5.65 2.25
C GLY A 316 7.98 -6.33 3.41
N GLY A 317 7.76 -7.63 3.62
CA GLY A 317 8.37 -8.37 4.72
C GLY A 317 7.81 -7.97 6.10
N LEU A 318 6.52 -7.66 6.18
CA LEU A 318 5.83 -7.30 7.42
C LEU A 318 5.62 -8.49 8.40
N GLY A 319 6.11 -9.69 8.06
CA GLY A 319 5.90 -10.90 8.85
C GLY A 319 4.42 -11.26 8.92
N ASP A 320 3.92 -11.49 10.13
CA ASP A 320 2.50 -11.83 10.37
C ASP A 320 1.61 -10.60 10.55
N ALA A 321 2.15 -9.38 10.47
CA ALA A 321 1.33 -8.17 10.55
C ALA A 321 0.33 -8.14 9.38
N ARG A 322 -0.95 -7.99 9.72
CA ARG A 322 -2.05 -7.90 8.76
C ARG A 322 -2.89 -6.64 8.98
N THR A 323 -2.66 -5.93 10.07
CA THR A 323 -3.28 -4.65 10.36
C THR A 323 -2.18 -3.59 10.44
N PHE A 324 -2.09 -2.68 9.49
CA PHE A 324 -1.06 -1.64 9.52
C PHE A 324 -1.48 -0.36 8.82
N LEU A 325 -0.85 0.74 9.24
CA LEU A 325 -0.94 2.03 8.56
C LEU A 325 0.26 2.17 7.62
N TYR A 326 0.01 2.51 6.36
CA TYR A 326 1.05 2.94 5.42
C TYR A 326 0.94 4.45 5.24
N ILE A 327 2.02 5.20 5.51
CA ILE A 327 2.07 6.64 5.29
C ILE A 327 3.18 6.95 4.30
N SER A 328 2.83 7.61 3.20
CA SER A 328 3.78 8.03 2.17
C SER A 328 4.01 9.54 2.25
N GLY A 329 5.28 9.93 2.26
CA GLY A 329 5.66 11.30 1.96
C GLY A 329 5.86 11.45 0.46
N GLU A 330 5.13 12.38 -0.16
CA GLU A 330 5.30 12.79 -1.55
C GLU A 330 5.20 14.32 -1.59
N ILE A 331 4.77 14.96 -2.69
CA ILE A 331 4.44 16.40 -2.66
C ILE A 331 3.60 16.74 -1.43
N GLY A 332 2.62 15.87 -1.14
CA GLY A 332 1.80 15.90 0.06
C GLY A 332 2.09 14.77 1.04
N VAL A 333 1.07 14.38 1.80
CA VAL A 333 1.13 13.20 2.69
C VAL A 333 -0.03 12.27 2.37
N GLY A 334 0.28 11.13 1.77
CA GLY A 334 -0.68 10.08 1.48
C GLY A 334 -0.72 9.05 2.60
N GLY A 335 -1.84 8.33 2.71
CA GLY A 335 -1.95 7.23 3.65
C GLY A 335 -2.92 6.16 3.20
N ALA A 336 -2.73 4.97 3.75
CA ALA A 336 -3.60 3.83 3.55
C ALA A 336 -3.69 3.02 4.85
N LEU A 337 -4.84 2.39 5.06
CA LEU A 337 -5.09 1.53 6.21
C LEU A 337 -5.43 0.12 5.71
N VAL A 338 -4.64 -0.85 6.15
CA VAL A 338 -4.91 -2.28 5.94
C VAL A 338 -5.39 -2.85 7.27
N LEU A 339 -6.54 -3.53 7.26
CA LEU A 339 -7.15 -4.20 8.42
C LEU A 339 -7.33 -5.68 8.11
N GLY A 340 -6.72 -6.57 8.89
CA GLY A 340 -6.86 -8.01 8.67
C GLY A 340 -6.42 -8.50 7.29
N GLY A 341 -5.50 -7.80 6.64
CA GLY A 341 -5.01 -8.10 5.29
C GLY A 341 -5.83 -7.48 4.16
N GLU A 342 -6.88 -6.71 4.49
CA GLU A 342 -7.76 -6.07 3.53
C GLU A 342 -7.62 -4.55 3.58
N LEU A 343 -7.64 -3.92 2.41
CA LEU A 343 -7.56 -2.47 2.30
C LEU A 343 -8.87 -1.81 2.73
N LEU A 344 -8.81 -0.91 3.71
CA LEU A 344 -9.94 -0.06 4.07
C LEU A 344 -10.02 1.14 3.12
N ARG A 345 -10.99 1.12 2.20
CA ARG A 345 -11.27 2.24 1.28
C ARG A 345 -12.22 3.30 1.86
N GLY A 346 -13.00 2.92 2.87
CA GLY A 346 -14.11 3.73 3.37
C GLY A 346 -15.28 3.81 2.38
N ALA A 347 -16.37 4.47 2.78
CA ALA A 347 -17.62 4.51 2.01
C ALA A 347 -17.48 5.20 0.63
N HIS A 348 -16.51 6.11 0.49
CA HIS A 348 -16.34 6.94 -0.70
C HIS A 348 -14.95 6.84 -1.34
N GLY A 349 -14.06 5.99 -0.81
CA GLY A 349 -12.65 5.92 -1.25
C GLY A 349 -11.73 6.95 -0.58
N PHE A 350 -12.12 7.49 0.59
CA PHE A 350 -11.38 8.57 1.29
C PHE A 350 -10.70 8.10 2.59
N ALA A 351 -10.80 6.82 2.92
CA ALA A 351 -10.07 6.32 4.07
C ALA A 351 -8.56 6.41 3.79
N GLY A 352 -7.79 6.81 4.81
CA GLY A 352 -6.33 6.96 4.68
C GLY A 352 -5.85 8.38 4.35
N GLU A 353 -6.75 9.37 4.18
CA GLU A 353 -6.43 10.79 3.96
C GLU A 353 -5.85 11.51 5.22
N ILE A 354 -4.92 10.84 5.90
CA ILE A 354 -4.31 11.26 7.16
C ILE A 354 -3.46 12.52 7.01
N GLY A 355 -2.96 12.81 5.80
CA GLY A 355 -2.27 14.06 5.48
C GLY A 355 -3.11 15.30 5.73
N HIS A 356 -4.45 15.16 5.67
CA HIS A 356 -5.39 16.25 5.94
C HIS A 356 -5.89 16.31 7.39
N ALA A 357 -5.43 15.41 8.26
CA ALA A 357 -5.69 15.52 9.69
C ALA A 357 -5.10 16.83 10.24
N VAL A 358 -5.92 17.58 10.98
CA VAL A 358 -5.52 18.87 11.56
C VAL A 358 -4.66 18.59 12.80
N VAL A 359 -3.39 18.97 12.73
CA VAL A 359 -2.40 18.78 13.81
C VAL A 359 -2.07 20.09 14.52
N ALA A 360 -2.34 21.23 13.89
CA ALA A 360 -2.16 22.56 14.46
C ALA A 360 -3.25 23.50 13.91
N PRO A 361 -4.40 23.65 14.58
CA PRO A 361 -5.57 24.39 14.08
C PRO A 361 -5.27 25.81 13.59
N ASP A 362 -4.34 26.50 14.24
CA ASP A 362 -3.93 27.86 13.88
C ASP A 362 -2.85 27.91 12.78
N GLY A 363 -2.47 26.74 12.25
CA GLY A 363 -1.43 26.53 11.25
C GLY A 363 -1.74 27.09 9.86
N PRO A 364 -0.83 26.89 8.88
CA PRO A 364 -0.99 27.41 7.53
C PRO A 364 -2.20 26.80 6.81
N GLU A 365 -2.69 27.50 5.79
CA GLU A 365 -3.75 27.02 4.92
C GLU A 365 -3.28 25.78 4.13
N CYS A 366 -4.20 24.83 3.92
CA CYS A 366 -3.97 23.64 3.13
C CYS A 366 -4.81 23.72 1.84
N ARG A 367 -4.29 23.15 0.74
CA ARG A 367 -4.98 23.09 -0.55
C ARG A 367 -6.31 22.32 -0.50
N CYS A 368 -6.55 21.51 0.53
CA CYS A 368 -7.85 20.87 0.76
C CYS A 368 -8.94 21.83 1.27
N GLY A 369 -8.59 23.08 1.60
CA GLY A 369 -9.51 24.10 2.14
C GLY A 369 -9.51 24.21 3.67
N SER A 370 -8.80 23.32 4.37
CA SER A 370 -8.63 23.39 5.83
C SER A 370 -7.38 24.20 6.22
N ARG A 371 -7.11 24.30 7.53
CA ARG A 371 -5.88 24.88 8.09
C ARG A 371 -5.18 23.88 8.99
N GLY A 372 -3.86 23.90 9.00
CA GLY A 372 -3.08 23.12 9.96
C GLY A 372 -3.01 21.63 9.71
N CYS A 373 -3.29 21.19 8.49
CA CYS A 373 -3.15 19.79 8.08
C CYS A 373 -1.72 19.29 8.24
N LEU A 374 -1.55 18.00 8.56
CA LEU A 374 -0.25 17.34 8.66
C LEU A 374 0.63 17.59 7.43
N GLU A 375 0.03 17.57 6.24
CA GLU A 375 0.69 17.82 4.97
C GLU A 375 1.54 19.10 4.99
N GLN A 376 1.05 20.16 5.64
CA GLN A 376 1.74 21.45 5.70
C GLN A 376 2.99 21.46 6.60
N TYR A 377 3.27 20.35 7.28
CA TYR A 377 4.42 20.19 8.16
C TYR A 377 5.32 19.01 7.75
N ALA A 378 4.74 17.95 7.21
CA ALA A 378 5.44 16.71 6.92
C ALA A 378 5.40 16.30 5.43
N GLY A 379 4.68 17.00 4.55
CA GLY A 379 4.78 16.77 3.11
C GLY A 379 6.15 17.18 2.56
N GLN A 380 6.58 16.64 1.42
CA GLN A 380 7.87 16.97 0.79
C GLN A 380 8.03 18.48 0.63
N ALA A 381 7.02 19.15 0.06
CA ALA A 381 7.01 20.60 -0.13
C ALA A 381 7.26 21.35 1.20
N ALA A 382 6.63 20.91 2.29
CA ALA A 382 6.79 21.52 3.60
C ALA A 382 8.18 21.30 4.20
N LEU A 383 8.72 20.08 4.07
CA LEU A 383 10.05 19.72 4.56
C LEU A 383 11.15 20.49 3.81
N LEU A 384 11.07 20.53 2.47
CA LEU A 384 12.03 21.25 1.62
C LEU A 384 12.03 22.75 1.91
N ARG A 385 10.84 23.38 1.97
CA ARG A 385 10.68 24.79 2.32
C ARG A 385 11.25 25.12 3.70
N ALA A 386 10.97 24.29 4.70
CA ALA A 386 11.52 24.45 6.04
C ALA A 386 13.05 24.35 6.05
N ALA A 387 13.62 23.44 5.25
CA ALA A 387 15.06 23.29 5.07
C ALA A 387 15.72 24.37 4.19
N GLY A 388 14.93 25.21 3.51
CA GLY A 388 15.46 26.24 2.60
C GLY A 388 15.93 25.69 1.26
N LEU A 389 15.30 24.61 0.80
CA LEU A 389 15.54 23.98 -0.49
C LEU A 389 14.42 24.32 -1.47
N ASP A 390 14.73 24.31 -2.76
CA ASP A 390 13.74 24.51 -3.82
C ASP A 390 12.79 23.31 -3.89
N GLU A 391 11.49 23.58 -3.85
CA GLU A 391 10.45 22.55 -3.93
C GLU A 391 10.29 21.99 -5.34
N SER A 392 10.70 22.76 -6.36
CA SER A 392 10.56 22.38 -7.77
C SER A 392 11.56 21.30 -8.20
N ASP A 393 12.66 21.15 -7.48
CA ASP A 393 13.72 20.16 -7.74
C ASP A 393 13.36 18.72 -7.28
N GLY A 394 12.17 18.52 -6.71
CA GLY A 394 11.57 17.21 -6.49
C GLY A 394 12.49 16.22 -5.75
N ALA A 395 12.74 15.06 -6.37
CA ALA A 395 13.59 14.01 -5.82
C ALA A 395 15.06 14.43 -5.59
N ASN A 396 15.59 15.36 -6.39
CA ASN A 396 16.94 15.88 -6.21
C ASN A 396 17.02 16.70 -4.92
N ALA A 397 16.03 17.55 -4.66
CA ALA A 397 15.94 18.32 -3.43
C ALA A 397 15.79 17.43 -2.19
N VAL A 398 15.03 16.32 -2.29
CA VAL A 398 14.93 15.33 -1.19
C VAL A 398 16.27 14.65 -0.93
N SER A 399 17.02 14.33 -1.99
CA SER A 399 18.35 13.73 -1.88
C SER A 399 19.34 14.70 -1.22
N GLU A 400 19.25 15.99 -1.58
CA GLU A 400 20.02 17.07 -0.97
C GLU A 400 19.63 17.28 0.50
N LEU A 401 18.34 17.26 0.84
CA LEU A 401 17.87 17.32 2.22
C LEU A 401 18.48 16.19 3.06
N ALA A 402 18.46 14.96 2.54
CA ALA A 402 19.06 13.82 3.21
C ALA A 402 20.59 13.97 3.33
N HIS A 403 21.26 14.56 2.33
CA HIS A 403 22.70 14.84 2.38
C HIS A 403 23.02 15.86 3.47
N ARG A 404 22.34 17.01 3.50
CA ARG A 404 22.47 18.05 4.53
C ARG A 404 22.23 17.52 5.94
N ALA A 405 21.21 16.68 6.10
CA ALA A 405 20.93 16.04 7.40
C ALA A 405 22.04 15.07 7.83
N ARG A 406 22.69 14.35 6.90
CA ARG A 406 23.86 13.51 7.19
C ARG A 406 25.10 14.33 7.58
N THR A 407 25.28 15.49 6.96
CA THR A 407 26.44 16.37 7.23
C THR A 407 26.24 17.31 8.41
N GLY A 408 25.08 17.24 9.08
CA GLY A 408 24.82 17.98 10.32
C GLY A 408 24.25 19.40 10.12
N ASP A 409 23.70 19.72 8.94
CA ASP A 409 23.07 21.01 8.69
C ASP A 409 21.88 21.24 9.65
N GLU A 410 22.02 22.24 10.53
CA GLU A 410 21.07 22.49 11.61
C GLU A 410 19.66 22.78 11.11
N ARG A 411 19.53 23.54 10.01
CA ARG A 411 18.23 23.90 9.44
C ARG A 411 17.49 22.68 8.92
N SER A 412 18.18 21.80 8.20
CA SER A 412 17.64 20.55 7.68
C SER A 412 17.24 19.59 8.81
N LEU A 413 18.09 19.46 9.83
CA LEU A 413 17.80 18.65 11.02
C LEU A 413 16.56 19.17 11.77
N LEU A 414 16.43 20.48 11.95
CA LEU A 414 15.27 21.09 12.61
C LEU A 414 13.99 20.89 11.78
N ALA A 415 14.06 21.04 10.46
CA ALA A 415 12.94 20.79 9.55
C ALA A 415 12.42 19.35 9.67
N LEU A 416 13.33 18.37 9.62
CA LEU A 416 13.00 16.95 9.77
C LEU A 416 12.48 16.64 11.17
N ALA A 417 13.11 17.17 12.22
CA ALA A 417 12.68 16.97 13.60
C ALA A 417 11.25 17.48 13.85
N ARG A 418 10.94 18.66 13.31
CA ARG A 418 9.59 19.25 13.38
C ARG A 418 8.59 18.43 12.58
N GLY A 419 8.93 18.04 11.34
CA GLY A 419 8.07 17.20 10.50
C GLY A 419 7.73 15.87 11.18
N GLY A 420 8.74 15.19 11.73
CA GLY A 420 8.54 13.92 12.44
C GLY A 420 7.74 14.07 13.73
N THR A 421 7.87 15.20 14.45
CA THR A 421 7.02 15.51 15.62
C THR A 421 5.55 15.64 15.21
N MET A 422 5.26 16.39 14.14
CA MET A 422 3.89 16.57 13.65
C MET A 422 3.29 15.26 13.12
N LEU A 423 4.11 14.47 12.41
CA LEU A 423 3.76 13.12 11.96
C LEU A 423 3.41 12.22 13.15
N GLY A 424 4.26 12.17 14.18
CA GLY A 424 4.03 11.35 15.37
C GLY A 424 2.75 11.73 16.13
N ARG A 425 2.41 13.01 16.22
CA ARG A 425 1.15 13.48 16.84
C ARG A 425 -0.09 12.91 16.15
N VAL A 426 -0.12 12.99 14.82
CA VAL A 426 -1.25 12.48 14.03
C VAL A 426 -1.29 10.96 14.06
N LEU A 427 -0.13 10.31 13.88
CA LEU A 427 -0.01 8.86 13.97
C LEU A 427 -0.48 8.31 15.33
N SER A 428 -0.22 9.02 16.42
CA SER A 428 -0.70 8.60 17.76
C SER A 428 -2.22 8.53 17.83
N GLY A 429 -2.92 9.50 17.23
CA GLY A 429 -4.37 9.46 17.12
C GLY A 429 -4.85 8.27 16.29
N ALA A 430 -4.23 8.02 15.14
CA ALA A 430 -4.57 6.89 14.29
C ALA A 430 -4.31 5.54 14.98
N VAL A 431 -3.19 5.40 15.69
CA VAL A 431 -2.87 4.19 16.46
C VAL A 431 -3.89 3.96 17.57
N ASN A 432 -4.30 5.00 18.31
CA ASN A 432 -5.35 4.87 19.33
C ASN A 432 -6.71 4.44 18.76
N LEU A 433 -7.00 4.75 17.49
CA LEU A 433 -8.27 4.43 16.84
C LEU A 433 -8.27 3.04 16.21
N PHE A 434 -7.14 2.61 15.65
CA PHE A 434 -7.07 1.40 14.80
C PHE A 434 -6.25 0.25 15.39
N ASP A 435 -5.47 0.51 16.44
CA ASP A 435 -4.56 -0.45 17.08
C ASP A 435 -3.77 -1.33 16.08
N PRO A 436 -2.99 -0.73 15.16
CA PRO A 436 -2.30 -1.51 14.14
C PRO A 436 -1.10 -2.28 14.68
N ASP A 437 -0.73 -3.37 14.00
CA ASP A 437 0.50 -4.11 14.25
C ASP A 437 1.76 -3.25 14.01
N ALA A 438 1.68 -2.37 12.99
CA ALA A 438 2.78 -1.52 12.54
C ALA A 438 2.30 -0.23 11.87
N VAL A 439 3.22 0.73 11.79
CA VAL A 439 3.15 1.91 10.91
C VAL A 439 4.35 1.86 9.97
N VAL A 440 4.09 1.93 8.66
CA VAL A 440 5.09 1.83 7.60
C VAL A 440 5.24 3.19 6.92
N LEU A 441 6.48 3.69 6.82
CA LEU A 441 6.83 4.99 6.26
C LEU A 441 7.41 4.83 4.84
N GLY A 442 6.60 5.19 3.85
CA GLY A 442 6.90 5.12 2.42
C GLY A 442 7.30 6.44 1.77
N GLY A 443 7.51 6.39 0.45
CA GLY A 443 7.91 7.56 -0.35
C GLY A 443 9.21 8.20 0.17
N ILE A 444 9.23 9.52 0.25
CA ILE A 444 10.39 10.29 0.75
C ILE A 444 10.71 10.00 2.23
N TYR A 445 9.78 9.44 2.99
CA TYR A 445 10.02 9.11 4.40
C TYR A 445 10.97 7.94 4.58
N ARG A 446 11.05 7.02 3.61
CA ARG A 446 11.98 5.90 3.68
C ARG A 446 13.44 6.37 3.81
N PRO A 447 14.00 7.19 2.88
CA PRO A 447 15.37 7.69 3.02
C PRO A 447 15.54 8.72 4.15
N LEU A 448 14.47 9.41 4.56
CA LEU A 448 14.49 10.41 5.65
C LEU A 448 14.18 9.82 7.04
N SER A 449 13.88 8.52 7.11
CA SER A 449 13.51 7.81 8.34
C SER A 449 14.50 8.01 9.50
N PRO A 450 15.84 8.06 9.29
CA PRO A 450 16.76 8.27 10.40
C PRO A 450 16.52 9.54 11.21
N TRP A 451 15.91 10.57 10.62
CA TRP A 451 15.62 11.84 11.27
C TRP A 451 14.14 12.06 11.58
N LEU A 452 13.23 11.47 10.80
CA LEU A 452 11.77 11.57 11.01
C LEU A 452 11.25 10.57 12.05
N ALA A 453 11.75 9.33 12.03
CA ALA A 453 11.22 8.27 12.88
C ALA A 453 11.50 8.47 14.39
N PRO A 454 12.66 8.98 14.83
CA PRO A 454 12.90 9.22 16.25
C PRO A 454 11.93 10.21 16.91
N PRO A 455 11.70 11.45 16.40
CA PRO A 455 10.70 12.35 16.95
C PRO A 455 9.27 11.79 16.84
N ALA A 456 8.93 11.11 15.74
CA ALA A 456 7.62 10.47 15.61
C ALA A 456 7.38 9.40 16.69
N SER A 457 8.40 8.58 16.95
CA SER A 457 8.37 7.51 17.97
C SER A 457 8.23 8.06 19.39
N ARG A 458 8.81 9.23 19.67
CA ARG A 458 8.62 9.91 20.97
C ARG A 458 7.18 10.34 21.18
N GLU A 459 6.55 10.94 20.16
CA GLU A 459 5.14 11.33 20.25
C GLU A 459 4.23 10.10 20.38
N LEU A 460 4.49 9.03 19.62
CA LEU A 460 3.78 7.75 19.75
C LEU A 460 3.88 7.19 21.16
N SER A 461 5.09 7.12 21.73
CA SER A 461 5.31 6.62 23.10
C SER A 461 4.60 7.48 24.15
N ALA A 462 4.51 8.79 23.94
CA ALA A 462 3.91 9.72 24.89
C ALA A 462 2.38 9.81 24.79
N ARG A 463 1.78 9.51 23.64
CA ARG A 463 0.36 9.80 23.34
C ARG A 463 -0.49 8.57 23.07
N VAL A 464 0.10 7.43 22.73
CA VAL A 464 -0.67 6.20 22.64
C VAL A 464 -1.07 5.77 24.05
N VAL A 465 -2.34 5.40 24.21
CA VAL A 465 -2.95 5.13 25.50
C VAL A 465 -2.11 4.15 26.32
N SER A 466 -1.92 4.48 27.60
CA SER A 466 -1.18 3.66 28.58
C SER A 466 0.26 3.33 28.19
N GLY A 467 0.87 4.05 27.25
CA GLY A 467 2.25 3.77 26.80
C GLY A 467 2.38 2.44 26.06
N LEU A 468 1.29 1.90 25.52
CA LEU A 468 1.24 0.59 24.84
C LEU A 468 1.96 0.56 23.48
N TRP A 469 2.56 1.67 23.09
CA TRP A 469 3.42 1.80 21.91
C TRP A 469 4.84 2.20 22.30
N PRO A 470 5.61 1.32 22.97
CA PRO A 470 6.95 1.66 23.38
C PRO A 470 7.87 1.80 22.15
N ALA A 471 8.76 2.79 22.17
CA ALA A 471 9.74 3.01 21.10
C ALA A 471 10.59 1.76 20.78
N ALA A 472 10.84 0.90 21.78
CA ALA A 472 11.58 -0.34 21.62
C ALA A 472 10.88 -1.40 20.73
N ALA A 473 9.56 -1.33 20.58
CA ALA A 473 8.79 -2.35 19.84
C ALA A 473 9.03 -2.34 18.32
N SER A 474 9.78 -1.35 17.79
CA SER A 474 10.13 -1.28 16.35
C SER A 474 8.92 -1.42 15.41
N ARG A 475 7.78 -0.88 15.86
CA ARG A 475 6.50 -0.91 15.12
C ARG A 475 6.37 0.23 14.12
N LEU A 476 7.16 1.30 14.26
CA LEU A 476 7.34 2.32 13.22
C LEU A 476 8.52 1.90 12.33
N ARG A 477 8.23 1.60 11.07
CA ARG A 477 9.18 0.98 10.12
C ARG A 477 9.29 1.82 8.87
N ALA A 478 10.47 1.83 8.24
CA ALA A 478 10.58 2.30 6.87
C ALA A 478 10.00 1.25 5.90
N ALA A 479 9.40 1.71 4.82
CA ALA A 479 8.94 0.88 3.71
C ALA A 479 10.09 0.06 3.09
N SER A 480 9.75 -1.08 2.51
CA SER A 480 10.72 -1.94 1.83
C SER A 480 11.29 -1.23 0.59
N PRO A 481 12.59 -1.44 0.25
CA PRO A 481 13.15 -0.94 -1.01
C PRO A 481 12.53 -1.58 -2.26
N ALA A 482 11.89 -2.74 -2.09
CA ALA A 482 11.38 -3.55 -3.19
C ALA A 482 9.89 -3.25 -3.52
N THR A 483 9.27 -2.31 -2.82
CA THR A 483 7.84 -2.03 -2.87
C THR A 483 7.60 -0.60 -3.32
N ASP A 484 6.63 -0.44 -4.21
CA ASP A 484 6.14 0.84 -4.71
C ASP A 484 4.71 0.68 -5.24
N ALA A 485 4.05 1.80 -5.53
CA ALA A 485 2.65 1.80 -5.96
C ALA A 485 2.49 1.08 -7.30
N VAL A 486 3.38 1.26 -8.28
CA VAL A 486 3.31 0.56 -9.57
C VAL A 486 3.42 -0.97 -9.44
N ARG A 487 4.28 -1.49 -8.55
CA ARG A 487 4.36 -2.93 -8.29
C ARG A 487 3.11 -3.42 -7.57
N GLY A 488 2.58 -2.64 -6.63
CA GLY A 488 1.29 -2.90 -5.99
C GLY A 488 0.14 -2.98 -7.00
N ALA A 489 0.11 -2.06 -7.96
CA ALA A 489 -0.84 -2.04 -9.06
C ALA A 489 -0.79 -3.34 -9.88
N ALA A 490 0.40 -3.71 -10.36
CA ALA A 490 0.60 -4.92 -11.14
C ALA A 490 0.23 -6.18 -10.33
N ALA A 491 0.67 -6.26 -9.08
CA ALA A 491 0.41 -7.38 -8.20
C ALA A 491 -1.07 -7.52 -7.83
N MET A 492 -1.83 -6.42 -7.78
CA MET A 492 -3.27 -6.48 -7.58
C MET A 492 -3.93 -7.34 -8.67
N VAL A 493 -3.50 -7.18 -9.93
CA VAL A 493 -4.00 -8.00 -11.06
C VAL A 493 -3.64 -9.47 -10.86
N VAL A 494 -2.42 -9.74 -10.39
CA VAL A 494 -2.00 -11.09 -10.03
C VAL A 494 -2.85 -11.67 -8.88
N GLN A 495 -3.25 -10.88 -7.88
CA GLN A 495 -4.13 -11.37 -6.81
C GLN A 495 -5.51 -11.77 -7.32
N ASP A 496 -6.08 -11.09 -8.32
CA ASP A 496 -7.35 -11.52 -8.91
C ASP A 496 -7.22 -12.92 -9.53
N VAL A 497 -6.12 -13.15 -10.26
CA VAL A 497 -5.82 -14.44 -10.87
C VAL A 497 -5.66 -15.52 -9.80
N LEU A 498 -4.99 -15.20 -8.70
CA LEU A 498 -4.80 -16.14 -7.59
C LEU A 498 -6.09 -16.39 -6.81
N THR A 499 -7.07 -15.48 -6.88
CA THR A 499 -8.38 -15.61 -6.24
C THR A 499 -9.34 -16.43 -7.10
N ASP A 500 -9.32 -16.24 -8.41
CA ASP A 500 -10.09 -17.04 -9.35
C ASP A 500 -9.24 -17.49 -10.56
N PRO A 501 -8.42 -18.53 -10.42
CA PRO A 501 -7.57 -19.01 -11.52
C PRO A 501 -8.39 -19.47 -12.74
N LEU A 502 -9.62 -19.96 -12.51
CA LEU A 502 -10.47 -20.47 -13.60
C LEU A 502 -10.91 -19.37 -14.56
N ALA A 503 -11.07 -18.13 -14.08
CA ALA A 503 -11.43 -17.00 -14.93
C ALA A 503 -10.32 -16.62 -15.93
N TYR A 504 -9.07 -17.00 -15.67
CA TYR A 504 -7.89 -16.57 -16.45
C TYR A 504 -7.15 -17.71 -17.15
N GLY A 505 -7.53 -18.96 -16.89
CA GLY A 505 -6.95 -20.13 -17.53
C GLY A 505 -7.19 -20.08 -19.04
N THR A 506 -6.13 -20.31 -19.83
CA THR A 506 -6.33 -20.55 -21.25
C THR A 506 -7.09 -21.86 -21.40
N ARG A 507 -8.34 -21.80 -21.90
CA ARG A 507 -8.94 -22.99 -22.50
C ARG A 507 -8.09 -23.30 -23.72
N THR A 508 -7.17 -24.25 -23.59
CA THR A 508 -6.63 -24.95 -24.75
C THR A 508 -7.82 -25.69 -25.36
N SER A 509 -8.56 -25.02 -26.25
CA SER A 509 -9.45 -25.73 -27.16
C SER A 509 -8.54 -26.59 -28.02
N ALA A 510 -8.46 -27.88 -27.70
CA ALA A 510 -8.08 -28.88 -28.67
C ALA A 510 -8.96 -28.68 -29.90
N GLY A 511 -8.31 -28.37 -31.02
CA GLY A 511 -8.89 -28.16 -32.34
C GLY A 511 -7.78 -28.23 -33.35
#